data_AF-A0A3M2EHL9-F1
#
_entry.id   AF-A0A3M2EHL9-F1
#
_cell.length_a   1.000
_cell.length_b   1.000
_cell.length_c   1.000
_cell.angle_alpha   90.00
_cell.angle_beta   90.00
_cell.angle_gamma   90.00
#
_symmetry.space_group_name_H-M   'P 1'
#
loop_
_entity.id
_entity.type
_entity.pdbx_description
1 polymer ?
#
loop_
_entity_poly.entity_id
_entity_poly.type
_entity_poly.pdbx_seq_one_letter_code
_entity_poly.pdbx_strand_id
1 'polypeptide(L)'
;MTEAIAFPIGVIRTLKVVNGAPVGLEHHVAHFFSDIHRIAAVAPEETTVKTMIKNHAALTSGVAVLRITAIWQHVNESPHLEVDVRPFEAWPEIAKVQTYQLSANTVSPFPGVKLSARAVYKKPFGLLSAGKVDEVLLVNT
;
A
#
# COMPACT_ATOMS: atom_id res chain seq x y z
N MET A 1 25.32 10.58 3.28
CA MET A 1 24.65 11.30 2.17
C MET A 1 23.21 10.83 2.17
N THR A 2 22.26 11.71 2.50
CA THR A 2 20.82 11.37 2.47
C THR A 2 20.41 11.28 1.01
N GLU A 3 20.03 10.10 0.53
CA GLU A 3 19.48 9.97 -0.82
C GLU A 3 18.26 10.90 -0.96
N ALA A 4 18.23 11.71 -2.01
CA ALA A 4 17.13 12.63 -2.24
C ALA A 4 15.84 11.83 -2.48
N ILE A 5 14.82 12.08 -1.67
CA ILE A 5 13.49 11.48 -1.84
C ILE A 5 12.90 12.03 -3.14
N ALA A 6 12.64 11.14 -4.11
CA ALA A 6 11.99 11.54 -5.35
C ALA A 6 10.48 11.72 -5.12
N PHE A 7 9.96 12.90 -5.46
CA PHE A 7 8.53 13.21 -5.44
C PHE A 7 7.93 13.15 -6.86
N PRO A 8 6.63 12.82 -7.01
CA PRO A 8 5.67 12.52 -5.94
C PRO A 8 5.95 11.16 -5.26
N ILE A 9 5.71 11.10 -3.95
CA ILE A 9 5.81 9.88 -3.14
C ILE A 9 4.48 9.62 -2.44
N GLY A 10 4.10 8.35 -2.30
CA GLY A 10 2.91 8.01 -1.54
C GLY A 10 3.07 6.78 -0.67
N VAL A 11 2.42 6.80 0.49
CA VAL A 11 2.22 5.65 1.37
C VAL A 11 0.83 5.09 1.08
N ILE A 12 0.70 3.76 1.03
CA ILE A 12 -0.55 3.09 0.74
C ILE A 12 -0.88 2.06 1.82
N ARG A 13 -2.13 2.07 2.30
CA ARG A 13 -2.68 1.00 3.12
C ARG A 13 -3.91 0.39 2.46
N THR A 14 -4.07 -0.90 2.66
CA THR A 14 -5.19 -1.69 2.12
C THR A 14 -5.76 -2.49 3.28
N LEU A 15 -7.08 -2.49 3.42
CA LEU A 15 -7.81 -3.21 4.46
C LEU A 15 -9.08 -3.84 3.89
N LYS A 16 -9.55 -4.90 4.54
CA LYS A 16 -10.82 -5.55 4.24
C LYS A 16 -11.95 -4.77 4.89
N VAL A 17 -13.08 -4.67 4.21
CA VAL A 17 -14.34 -4.14 4.75
C VAL A 17 -15.39 -5.25 4.68
N VAL A 18 -16.17 -5.42 5.74
CA VAL A 18 -17.25 -6.41 5.83
C VAL A 18 -18.51 -5.69 6.29
N ASN A 19 -19.53 -5.64 5.42
CA ASN A 19 -20.83 -5.04 5.69
C ASN A 19 -20.72 -3.65 6.34
N GLY A 20 -19.99 -2.73 5.71
CA GLY A 20 -19.80 -1.38 6.25
C GLY A 20 -18.64 -1.23 7.25
N ALA A 21 -18.11 -2.33 7.80
CA ALA A 21 -17.14 -2.29 8.89
C ALA A 21 -15.71 -2.56 8.42
N PRO A 22 -14.75 -1.62 8.62
CA PRO A 22 -13.34 -1.86 8.32
C PRO A 22 -12.73 -2.85 9.32
N VAL A 23 -12.13 -3.93 8.82
CA VAL A 23 -11.49 -4.97 9.64
C VAL A 23 -10.11 -4.50 10.08
N GLY A 24 -9.83 -4.55 11.39
CA GLY A 24 -8.52 -4.20 11.94
C GLY A 24 -8.13 -2.73 11.81
N LEU A 25 -9.11 -1.81 11.80
CA LEU A 25 -8.90 -0.38 11.54
C LEU A 25 -7.71 0.21 12.30
N GLU A 26 -7.68 0.05 13.63
CA GLU A 26 -6.63 0.63 14.49
C GLU A 26 -5.24 0.12 14.11
N HIS A 27 -5.12 -1.18 13.84
CA HIS A 27 -3.86 -1.78 13.39
C HIS A 27 -3.43 -1.24 12.02
N HIS A 28 -4.35 -1.14 11.06
CA HIS A 28 -4.03 -0.60 9.73
C HIS A 28 -3.63 0.88 9.77
N VAL A 29 -4.30 1.68 10.60
CA VAL A 29 -3.99 3.11 10.78
C VAL A 29 -2.64 3.29 11.47
N ALA A 30 -2.35 2.53 12.54
CA ALA A 30 -1.05 2.59 13.21
C ALA A 30 0.12 2.29 12.26
N HIS A 31 -0.01 1.26 11.41
CA HIS A 31 0.98 0.96 10.38
C HIS A 31 1.09 2.04 9.31
N PHE A 32 -0.04 2.62 8.89
CA PHE A 32 -0.05 3.71 7.90
C PHE A 32 0.74 4.92 8.42
N PHE A 33 0.50 5.34 9.66
CA PHE A 33 1.23 6.44 10.28
C PHE A 33 2.70 6.11 10.56
N SER A 34 3.00 4.87 10.97
CA SER A 34 4.40 4.42 11.11
C SER A 34 5.17 4.56 9.79
N ASP A 35 4.55 4.20 8.66
CA ASP A 35 5.14 4.36 7.34
C ASP A 35 5.29 5.84 6.93
N ILE A 36 4.28 6.68 7.21
CA ILE A 36 4.31 8.13 6.91
C ILE A 36 5.45 8.83 7.65
N HIS A 37 5.60 8.59 8.95
CA HIS A 37 6.64 9.22 9.77
C HIS A 37 8.07 8.84 9.34
N ARG A 38 8.24 7.79 8.53
CA ARG A 38 9.54 7.39 7.98
C ARG A 38 9.91 8.14 6.70
N ILE A 39 8.94 8.77 6.03
CA ILE A 39 9.16 9.38 4.71
C ILE A 39 8.86 10.88 4.66
N ALA A 40 7.99 11.38 5.53
CA ALA A 40 7.45 12.74 5.44
C ALA A 40 7.54 13.46 6.77
N ALA A 41 7.85 14.76 6.72
CA ALA A 41 7.87 15.63 7.89
C ALA A 41 6.46 16.03 8.34
N VAL A 42 5.50 16.05 7.41
CA VAL A 42 4.10 16.45 7.66
C VAL A 42 3.19 15.25 7.42
N ALA A 43 2.49 14.83 8.48
CA ALA A 43 1.48 13.77 8.44
C ALA A 43 0.06 14.38 8.42
N PRO A 44 -0.92 13.69 7.81
CA PRO A 44 -2.33 14.08 7.94
C PRO A 44 -2.80 13.82 9.38
N GLU A 45 -3.92 14.42 9.79
CA GLU A 45 -4.48 14.11 11.11
C GLU A 45 -5.06 12.69 11.17
N GLU A 46 -4.74 11.94 12.22
CA GLU A 46 -5.19 10.55 12.39
C GLU A 46 -6.73 10.42 12.42
N THR A 47 -7.40 11.35 13.10
CA THR A 47 -8.87 11.39 13.16
C THR A 47 -9.48 11.59 11.77
N THR A 48 -8.88 12.42 10.92
CA THR A 48 -9.31 12.63 9.54
C THR A 48 -9.17 11.35 8.72
N VAL A 49 -8.03 10.67 8.83
CA VAL A 49 -7.80 9.36 8.16
C VAL A 49 -8.83 8.31 8.61
N LYS A 50 -9.05 8.16 9.93
CA LYS A 50 -10.05 7.22 10.47
C LYS A 50 -11.45 7.54 9.98
N THR A 51 -11.82 8.82 9.94
CA THR A 51 -13.13 9.28 9.49
C THR A 51 -13.35 8.98 8.01
N MET A 52 -12.35 9.29 7.16
CA MET A 52 -12.41 8.96 5.74
C MET A 52 -12.58 7.46 5.50
N ILE A 53 -11.82 6.61 6.19
CA ILE A 53 -11.94 5.15 6.07
C ILE A 53 -13.33 4.68 6.50
N LYS A 54 -13.84 5.13 7.65
CA LYS A 54 -15.16 4.74 8.15
C LYS A 54 -16.28 5.18 7.20
N ASN A 55 -16.22 6.41 6.70
CA ASN A 55 -17.24 6.92 5.77
C ASN A 55 -17.28 6.11 4.48
N HIS A 56 -16.13 5.81 3.87
CA HIS A 56 -16.09 5.00 2.66
C HIS A 56 -16.43 3.53 2.90
N ALA A 57 -16.04 2.98 4.06
CA ALA A 57 -16.40 1.63 4.45
C ALA A 57 -17.92 1.49 4.59
N ALA A 58 -18.60 2.45 5.23
CA ALA A 58 -20.04 2.43 5.46
C ALA A 58 -20.89 2.39 4.18
N LEU A 59 -20.33 2.79 3.03
CA LEU A 59 -20.99 2.73 1.73
C LEU A 59 -20.96 1.32 1.09
N THR A 60 -20.29 0.36 1.72
CA THR A 60 -20.13 -0.99 1.18
C THR A 60 -21.12 -1.97 1.78
N SER A 61 -21.68 -2.84 0.93
CA SER A 61 -22.39 -4.05 1.34
C SER A 61 -21.53 -5.28 1.01
N GLY A 62 -21.65 -6.36 1.80
CA GLY A 62 -20.86 -7.57 1.59
C GLY A 62 -19.37 -7.38 1.92
N VAL A 63 -18.49 -8.00 1.14
CA VAL A 63 -17.04 -7.92 1.36
C VAL A 63 -16.40 -7.02 0.30
N ALA A 64 -15.61 -6.05 0.76
CA ALA A 64 -14.90 -5.12 -0.10
C ALA A 64 -13.44 -4.96 0.34
N VAL A 65 -12.63 -4.39 -0.54
CA VAL A 65 -11.27 -3.92 -0.25
C VAL A 65 -11.28 -2.40 -0.29
N LEU A 66 -10.86 -1.77 0.79
CA LEU A 66 -10.64 -0.33 0.86
C LEU A 66 -9.14 -0.06 0.86
N ARG A 67 -8.74 0.89 0.03
CA ARG A 67 -7.37 1.36 -0.11
C ARG A 67 -7.34 2.85 0.19
N ILE A 68 -6.42 3.26 1.05
CA ILE A 68 -6.12 4.66 1.31
C ILE A 68 -4.68 4.95 0.92
N THR A 69 -4.47 6.07 0.25
CA THR A 69 -3.15 6.55 -0.18
C THR A 69 -2.96 7.98 0.32
N ALA A 70 -1.83 8.25 0.97
CA ALA A 70 -1.37 9.62 1.24
C ALA A 70 -0.27 9.95 0.24
N ILE A 71 -0.41 11.05 -0.49
CA ILE A 71 0.46 11.45 -1.61
C ILE A 71 1.02 12.84 -1.33
N TRP A 72 2.34 12.93 -1.34
CA TRP A 72 3.08 14.19 -1.29
C TRP A 72 3.64 14.50 -2.69
N GLN A 73 3.41 15.70 -3.19
CA GLN A 73 4.10 16.30 -4.33
C GLN A 73 5.42 16.96 -3.89
N HIS A 74 5.51 17.40 -2.63
CA HIS A 74 6.69 18.05 -2.04
C HIS A 74 6.95 17.61 -0.58
N VAL A 75 8.17 17.86 -0.08
CA VAL A 75 8.64 17.33 1.22
C VAL A 75 7.96 17.92 2.46
N ASN A 76 7.47 19.17 2.38
CA ASN A 76 6.97 19.93 3.54
C ASN A 76 5.49 20.31 3.43
N GLU A 77 4.73 19.64 2.58
CA GLU A 77 3.30 19.89 2.43
C GLU A 77 2.45 18.80 3.08
N SER A 78 1.19 19.13 3.37
CA SER A 78 0.19 18.14 3.73
C SER A 78 -0.09 17.23 2.55
N PRO A 79 -0.23 15.91 2.75
CA PRO A 79 -0.52 15.01 1.64
C PRO A 79 -1.94 15.21 1.11
N HIS A 80 -2.11 14.94 -0.17
CA HIS A 80 -3.42 14.59 -0.73
C HIS A 80 -3.81 13.17 -0.28
N LEU A 81 -5.03 13.00 0.20
CA LEU A 81 -5.57 11.70 0.61
C LEU A 81 -6.54 11.18 -0.45
N GLU A 82 -6.26 9.99 -0.97
CA GLU A 82 -7.13 9.27 -1.90
C GLU A 82 -7.67 8.00 -1.24
N VAL A 83 -8.96 7.72 -1.44
CA VAL A 83 -9.59 6.47 -1.01
C VAL A 83 -10.25 5.79 -2.20
N ASP A 84 -9.92 4.52 -2.41
CA ASP A 84 -10.45 3.66 -3.46
C ASP A 84 -11.08 2.44 -2.80
N VAL A 85 -12.32 2.13 -3.18
CA VAL A 85 -13.08 0.99 -2.66
C VAL A 85 -13.47 0.10 -3.83
N ARG A 86 -13.21 -1.20 -3.71
CA ARG A 86 -13.52 -2.18 -4.74
C ARG A 86 -14.20 -3.40 -4.14
N PRO A 87 -15.08 -4.09 -4.90
CA PRO A 87 -15.56 -5.40 -4.50
C PRO A 87 -14.38 -6.32 -4.15
N PHE A 88 -14.56 -7.17 -3.15
CA PHE A 88 -13.58 -8.21 -2.87
C PHE A 88 -13.69 -9.30 -3.92
N GLU A 89 -12.65 -9.44 -4.73
CA GLU A 89 -12.49 -10.58 -5.63
C GLU A 89 -11.79 -11.70 -4.85
N ALA A 90 -12.42 -12.88 -4.80
CA ALA A 90 -11.77 -14.06 -4.23
C ALA A 90 -10.52 -14.37 -5.04
N TRP A 91 -9.39 -14.54 -4.35
CA TRP A 91 -8.16 -14.88 -5.02
C TRP A 91 -8.25 -16.33 -5.49
N PRO A 92 -7.76 -16.64 -6.71
CA PRO A 92 -7.63 -18.02 -7.12
C PRO A 92 -6.72 -18.77 -6.15
N GLU A 93 -6.91 -20.08 -6.04
CA GLU A 93 -5.99 -20.93 -5.29
C GLU A 93 -4.57 -20.76 -5.85
N ILE A 94 -3.60 -20.49 -4.97
CA ILE A 94 -2.21 -20.34 -5.36
C ILE A 94 -1.65 -21.73 -5.68
N ALA A 95 -1.47 -22.02 -6.97
CA ALA A 95 -0.95 -23.31 -7.44
C ALA A 95 0.50 -23.21 -7.93
N LYS A 96 0.92 -22.03 -8.41
CA LYS A 96 2.23 -21.79 -9.02
C LYS A 96 2.95 -20.64 -8.34
N VAL A 97 4.04 -20.95 -7.66
CA VAL A 97 4.93 -19.96 -7.04
C VAL A 97 6.27 -19.97 -7.76
N GLN A 98 6.81 -18.80 -8.08
CA GLN A 98 8.16 -18.68 -8.63
C GLN A 98 9.04 -17.78 -7.78
N THR A 99 10.30 -18.16 -7.62
CA THR A 99 11.29 -17.31 -6.98
C THR A 99 11.80 -16.24 -7.95
N TYR A 100 11.88 -14.99 -7.49
CA TYR A 100 12.51 -13.90 -8.23
C TYR A 100 13.63 -13.29 -7.38
N GLN A 101 14.84 -13.35 -7.91
CA GLN A 101 16.03 -12.78 -7.28
C GLN A 101 16.03 -11.26 -7.49
N LEU A 102 16.04 -10.49 -6.40
CA LEU A 102 16.26 -9.06 -6.47
C LEU A 102 17.74 -8.79 -6.73
N SER A 103 18.06 -7.85 -7.62
CA SER A 103 19.46 -7.42 -7.78
C SER A 103 19.92 -6.67 -6.52
N ALA A 104 21.21 -6.72 -6.20
CA ALA A 104 21.78 -6.01 -5.04
C ALA A 104 21.50 -4.49 -5.06
N ASN A 105 21.24 -3.93 -6.24
CA ASN A 105 20.93 -2.51 -6.44
C ASN A 105 19.41 -2.20 -6.41
N THR A 106 18.55 -3.16 -6.05
CA THR A 106 17.08 -2.98 -6.01
C THR A 106 16.54 -2.70 -4.60
N VAL A 107 17.31 -1.98 -3.79
CA VAL A 107 16.90 -1.63 -2.42
C VAL A 107 16.03 -0.37 -2.48
N SER A 108 14.81 -0.46 -1.95
CA SER A 108 14.00 0.74 -1.71
C SER A 108 14.74 1.66 -0.74
N PRO A 109 14.81 2.98 -0.98
CA PRO A 109 15.36 3.93 0.00
C PRO A 109 14.58 3.90 1.32
N PHE A 110 13.37 3.32 1.33
CA PHE A 110 12.54 3.10 2.50
C PHE A 110 12.18 1.61 2.67
N PRO A 111 13.10 0.79 3.22
CA PRO A 111 12.85 -0.63 3.41
C PRO A 111 11.72 -0.86 4.40
N GLY A 112 10.73 -1.69 4.04
CA GLY A 112 9.58 -2.00 4.89
C GLY A 112 8.48 -0.92 4.92
N VAL A 113 8.64 0.21 4.23
CA VAL A 113 7.56 1.18 4.02
C VAL A 113 6.68 0.72 2.87
N LYS A 114 5.36 0.71 3.07
CA LYS A 114 4.42 0.34 2.01
C LYS A 114 4.15 1.53 1.08
N LEU A 115 5.02 1.70 0.08
CA LEU A 115 4.91 2.77 -0.93
C LEU A 115 3.88 2.46 -2.03
N SER A 116 3.30 3.51 -2.60
CA SER A 116 2.47 3.46 -3.82
C SER A 116 3.34 3.22 -5.06
N ALA A 117 4.53 3.81 -5.11
CA ALA A 117 5.54 3.55 -6.13
C ALA A 117 6.21 2.20 -5.87
N ARG A 118 6.00 1.24 -6.79
CA ARG A 118 6.43 -0.15 -6.65
C ARG A 118 7.35 -0.61 -7.77
N ALA A 119 8.32 0.23 -8.16
CA ALA A 119 9.23 -0.04 -9.27
C ALA A 119 9.97 -1.38 -9.14
N VAL A 120 10.42 -1.73 -7.92
CA VAL A 120 11.07 -3.01 -7.60
C VAL A 120 10.15 -4.21 -7.93
N TYR A 121 8.84 -4.03 -7.79
CA TYR A 121 7.85 -5.06 -8.05
C TYR A 121 7.38 -5.11 -9.52
N LYS A 122 7.78 -4.17 -10.39
CA LYS A 122 7.27 -4.10 -11.77
C LYS A 122 7.57 -5.38 -12.58
N LYS A 123 8.80 -5.88 -12.49
CA LYS A 123 9.22 -7.13 -13.17
C LYS A 123 8.52 -8.38 -12.61
N PRO A 124 8.54 -8.65 -11.28
CA PRO A 124 7.84 -9.81 -10.75
C PRO A 124 6.32 -9.72 -10.94
N PHE A 125 5.73 -8.52 -10.85
CA PHE A 125 4.31 -8.31 -11.15
C PHE A 125 3.97 -8.62 -12.61
N GLY A 126 4.89 -8.40 -13.55
CA GLY A 126 4.73 -8.82 -14.94
C GLY A 126 4.55 -10.33 -15.13
N LEU A 127 5.10 -11.16 -14.23
CA LEU A 127 4.89 -12.62 -14.25
C LEU A 127 3.47 -12.98 -13.78
N LEU A 128 3.00 -12.31 -12.71
CA LEU A 128 1.64 -12.45 -12.17
C LEU A 128 0.60 -12.02 -13.20
N SER A 129 0.74 -10.83 -13.78
CA SER A 129 -0.22 -10.27 -14.73
C SER A 129 -0.32 -11.06 -16.04
N ALA A 130 0.72 -11.82 -16.38
CA ALA A 130 0.73 -12.70 -17.55
C ALA A 130 0.12 -14.09 -17.27
N GLY A 131 -0.37 -14.34 -16.05
CA GLY A 131 -0.91 -15.65 -15.65
C GLY A 131 0.11 -16.78 -15.65
N LYS A 132 1.41 -16.45 -15.58
CA LYS A 132 2.49 -17.46 -15.58
C LYS A 132 2.62 -18.13 -14.21
N VAL A 133 2.36 -17.36 -13.16
CA VAL A 133 2.48 -17.72 -11.75
C VAL A 133 1.38 -17.03 -10.97
N ASP A 134 0.99 -17.61 -9.84
CA ASP A 134 -0.04 -17.07 -8.94
C ASP A 134 0.58 -16.24 -7.80
N GLU A 135 1.85 -16.49 -7.48
CA GLU A 135 2.63 -15.73 -6.50
C GLU A 135 4.12 -15.70 -6.86
N VAL A 136 4.83 -14.66 -6.43
CA VAL A 136 6.28 -14.55 -6.59
C VAL A 136 6.97 -14.40 -5.24
N LEU A 137 7.85 -15.35 -4.91
CA LEU A 137 8.72 -15.26 -3.74
C LEU A 137 9.95 -14.40 -4.05
N LEU A 138 10.05 -13.23 -3.43
CA LEU A 138 11.21 -12.36 -3.56
C LEU A 138 12.34 -12.82 -2.65
N VAL A 139 13.52 -13.03 -3.23
CA VAL A 139 14.73 -13.43 -2.50
C VAL A 139 15.78 -12.34 -2.64
N ASN A 140 16.36 -11.96 -1.50
CA ASN A 140 17.52 -11.08 -1.42
C ASN A 140 18.77 -11.96 -1.25
N THR A 141 19.88 -11.57 -1.88
CA THR A 141 21.21 -12.20 -1.73
C THR A 141 22.13 -11.28 -0.96
#